data_AF-A0A2I0X6I4-F1
#
_entry.id   AF-A0A2I0X6I4-F1
#
_cell.length_a   1.000
_cell.length_b   1.000
_cell.length_c   1.000
_cell.angle_alpha   90.00
_cell.angle_beta   90.00
_cell.angle_gamma   90.00
#
_symmetry.space_group_name_H-M   'P 1'
#
loop_
_entity.id
_entity.type
_entity.pdbx_description
1 polymer ?
#
loop_
_entity_poly.entity_id
_entity_poly.type
_entity_poly.pdbx_seq_one_letter_code
_entity_poly.pdbx_strand_id
1 'polypeptide(L)'
;MLWLYYAFIKTNELLLIIVNSIGCIIEIFYITIFLIFAARKARIYTAKLILILIVGVFPMIVLITLLLFRGSSRLQVLGWICVAFAVCVFAAPLSSMLLLYFIYRGKEEVHKDRRADKVGPEVDINMIVEECFSDKKQGHNSSELRAEQIV
;
A
#
# COMPACT_ATOMS: atom_id res chain seq x y z
N MET A 1 -5.18 -19.47 16.51
CA MET A 1 -5.44 -19.81 17.95
C MET A 1 -6.74 -19.26 18.54
N LEU A 2 -7.00 -17.93 18.56
CA LEU A 2 -8.20 -17.36 19.21
C LEU A 2 -9.53 -17.95 18.69
N TRP A 3 -9.67 -18.04 17.37
CA TRP A 3 -10.85 -18.65 16.74
C TRP A 3 -11.02 -20.16 17.07
N LEU A 4 -9.93 -20.90 17.32
CA LEU A 4 -10.01 -22.30 17.78
C LEU A 4 -10.58 -22.37 19.19
N TYR A 5 -10.15 -21.47 20.08
CA TYR A 5 -10.70 -21.36 21.42
C TYR A 5 -12.19 -20.99 21.41
N TYR A 6 -12.60 -20.07 20.52
CA TYR A 6 -14.01 -19.74 20.31
C TYR A 6 -14.83 -20.95 19.85
N ALA A 7 -14.35 -21.66 18.83
CA ALA A 7 -15.06 -22.82 18.27
C ALA A 7 -15.19 -23.98 19.27
N PHE A 8 -14.15 -24.18 20.09
CA PHE A 8 -14.16 -25.21 21.13
C PHE A 8 -15.25 -24.95 22.17
N ILE A 9 -15.48 -23.69 22.55
CA ILE A 9 -16.54 -23.32 23.50
C ILE A 9 -17.92 -23.36 22.85
N LYS A 10 -18.04 -22.99 21.57
CA LYS A 10 -19.34 -22.85 20.91
C LYS A 10 -19.98 -24.18 20.49
N THR A 11 -19.22 -25.29 20.50
CA THR A 11 -19.66 -26.67 20.15
C THR A 11 -20.67 -26.72 19.00
N ASN A 12 -20.20 -26.89 17.75
CA ASN A 12 -20.94 -27.17 16.49
C ASN A 12 -20.31 -26.48 15.25
N GLU A 13 -19.13 -25.88 15.39
CA GLU A 13 -18.47 -25.11 14.31
C GLU A 13 -17.29 -25.89 13.69
N LEU A 14 -17.56 -27.07 13.12
CA LEU A 14 -16.51 -27.97 12.60
C LEU A 14 -15.64 -27.34 11.51
N LEU A 15 -16.25 -26.61 10.57
CA LEU A 15 -15.53 -25.97 9.47
C LEU A 15 -14.49 -24.97 10.02
N LEU A 16 -14.90 -24.22 11.05
CA LEU A 16 -14.05 -23.21 11.67
C LEU A 16 -12.89 -23.83 12.44
N ILE A 17 -13.12 -24.99 13.07
CA ILE A 17 -12.07 -25.78 13.72
C ILE A 17 -11.05 -26.27 12.68
N ILE A 18 -11.51 -26.87 11.59
CA ILE A 18 -10.63 -27.50 10.59
C ILE A 18 -9.76 -26.44 9.91
N VAL A 19 -10.35 -25.38 9.38
CA VAL A 19 -9.61 -24.32 8.64
C VAL A 19 -8.59 -23.66 9.55
N ASN A 20 -8.96 -23.32 10.79
CA ASN A 20 -8.03 -22.66 11.70
C ASN A 20 -6.97 -23.62 12.26
N SER A 21 -7.26 -24.91 12.44
CA SER A 21 -6.26 -25.91 12.82
C SER A 21 -5.20 -26.07 11.74
N ILE A 22 -5.62 -26.21 10.48
CA ILE A 22 -4.70 -26.29 9.34
C ILE A 22 -3.88 -24.99 9.24
N GLY A 23 -4.53 -23.83 9.36
CA GLY A 23 -3.85 -22.54 9.40
C GLY A 23 -2.77 -22.47 10.48
N CYS A 24 -3.08 -22.91 11.70
CA CYS A 24 -2.12 -22.96 12.80
C CYS A 24 -0.94 -23.90 12.53
N ILE A 25 -1.16 -25.06 11.91
CA ILE A 25 -0.07 -25.98 11.53
C ILE A 25 0.86 -25.30 10.51
N ILE A 26 0.27 -24.65 9.50
CA ILE A 26 1.02 -23.93 8.47
C ILE A 26 1.81 -22.76 9.09
N GLU A 27 1.20 -21.97 9.97
CA GLU A 27 1.85 -20.87 10.69
C GLU A 27 3.05 -21.35 11.51
N ILE A 28 2.90 -22.44 12.27
CA ILE A 28 3.99 -23.03 13.06
C ILE A 28 5.13 -23.47 12.15
N PHE A 29 4.83 -24.09 11.01
CA PHE A 29 5.84 -24.52 10.05
C PHE A 29 6.61 -23.32 9.46
N TYR A 30 5.91 -22.26 9.04
CA TYR A 30 6.54 -21.04 8.55
C TYR A 30 7.43 -20.37 9.60
N ILE A 31 6.94 -20.25 10.84
CA ILE A 31 7.70 -19.68 11.95
C ILE A 31 8.95 -20.52 12.24
N THR A 32 8.83 -21.84 12.22
CA THR A 32 9.94 -22.76 12.51
C THR A 32 11.05 -22.60 11.48
N ILE A 33 10.69 -22.63 10.19
CA ILE A 33 11.64 -22.37 9.10
C ILE A 33 12.27 -20.98 9.27
N PHE A 34 11.46 -19.94 9.52
CA PHE A 34 11.97 -18.59 9.72
C PHE A 34 12.99 -18.53 10.86
N LEU A 35 12.72 -19.16 12.01
CA LEU A 35 13.63 -19.15 13.14
C LEU A 35 14.94 -19.91 12.89
N ILE A 36 14.93 -20.94 12.04
CA ILE A 36 16.13 -21.68 11.66
C ILE A 36 17.01 -20.85 10.72
N PHE A 37 16.41 -20.22 9.70
CA PHE A 37 17.15 -19.55 8.63
C PHE A 37 17.38 -18.04 8.84
N ALA A 38 16.67 -17.39 9.76
CA ALA A 38 16.77 -15.93 9.93
C ALA A 38 18.08 -15.48 10.61
N ALA A 39 18.55 -14.30 10.20
CA ALA A 39 19.69 -13.63 10.82
C ALA A 39 19.47 -13.40 12.32
N ARG A 40 20.54 -13.48 13.12
CA ARG A 40 20.50 -13.50 14.59
C ARG A 40 19.65 -12.37 15.20
N LYS A 41 19.73 -11.15 14.66
CA LYS A 41 18.94 -9.98 15.13
C LYS A 41 17.44 -10.15 14.87
N ALA A 42 17.07 -10.49 13.64
CA ALA A 42 15.67 -10.71 13.25
C ALA A 42 15.06 -11.91 13.99
N ARG A 43 15.84 -12.98 14.16
CA ARG A 43 15.44 -14.18 14.89
C ARG A 43 15.06 -13.88 16.33
N ILE A 44 15.89 -13.13 17.08
CA ILE A 44 15.61 -12.77 18.48
C ILE A 44 14.36 -11.90 18.58
N TYR A 45 14.23 -10.93 17.66
CA TYR A 45 13.05 -10.06 17.63
C TYR A 45 11.75 -10.86 17.39
N THR A 46 11.73 -11.70 16.36
CA THR A 46 10.56 -12.52 16.04
C THR A 46 10.27 -13.54 17.13
N ALA A 47 11.28 -14.20 17.70
CA ALA A 47 11.10 -15.12 18.83
C ALA A 47 10.49 -14.41 20.05
N LYS A 48 10.94 -13.19 20.36
CA LYS A 48 10.38 -12.38 21.45
C LYS A 48 8.93 -12.00 21.17
N LEU A 49 8.59 -11.61 19.93
CA LEU A 49 7.20 -11.32 19.55
C LEU A 49 6.29 -12.55 19.69
N ILE A 50 6.74 -13.71 19.21
CA ILE A 50 5.98 -14.97 19.33
C ILE A 50 5.78 -15.32 20.80
N LEU A 51 6.81 -15.21 21.63
CA LEU A 51 6.73 -15.47 23.06
C LEU A 51 5.69 -14.54 23.72
N ILE A 52 5.73 -13.25 23.41
CA ILE A 52 4.75 -12.27 23.94
C ILE A 52 3.34 -12.61 23.46
N LEU A 53 3.15 -12.99 22.20
CA LEU A 53 1.83 -13.28 21.66
C LEU A 53 1.23 -14.58 22.24
N ILE A 54 2.04 -15.64 22.33
CA ILE A 54 1.59 -16.97 22.74
C ILE A 54 1.52 -17.12 24.27
N VAL A 55 2.48 -16.56 25.01
CA VAL A 55 2.54 -16.69 26.48
C VAL A 55 1.98 -15.47 27.19
N GLY A 56 2.07 -14.28 26.58
CA GLY A 56 1.51 -13.06 27.14
C GLY A 56 0.05 -12.86 26.74
N VAL A 57 -0.17 -12.51 25.47
CA VAL A 57 -1.47 -12.02 24.98
C VAL A 57 -2.54 -13.10 24.98
N PHE A 58 -2.26 -14.28 24.43
CA PHE A 58 -3.27 -15.35 24.33
C PHE A 58 -3.78 -15.83 25.71
N PRO A 59 -2.92 -16.17 26.69
CA PRO A 59 -3.36 -16.59 28.01
C PRO A 59 -4.00 -15.45 28.79
N MET A 60 -3.54 -14.20 28.60
CA MET A 60 -4.19 -13.03 29.20
C MET A 60 -5.64 -12.89 28.72
N ILE A 61 -5.90 -13.02 27.41
CA ILE A 61 -7.25 -12.96 26.86
C ILE A 61 -8.12 -14.09 27.45
N VAL A 62 -7.59 -15.31 27.52
CA VAL A 62 -8.29 -16.47 28.09
C VAL A 62 -8.60 -16.23 29.58
N LEU A 63 -7.62 -15.77 30.36
CA LEU A 63 -7.75 -15.53 31.79
C LEU A 63 -8.78 -14.45 32.10
N ILE A 64 -8.71 -13.30 31.41
CA ILE A 64 -9.69 -12.22 31.55
C ILE A 64 -11.08 -12.73 31.20
N THR A 65 -11.20 -13.48 30.10
CA THR A 65 -12.50 -14.01 29.64
C THR A 65 -13.09 -15.03 30.61
N LEU A 66 -12.25 -15.83 31.28
CA LEU A 66 -12.67 -16.79 32.30
C LEU A 66 -13.03 -16.13 33.64
N LEU A 67 -12.30 -15.09 34.05
CA LEU A 67 -12.52 -14.42 35.33
C LEU A 67 -13.70 -13.43 35.29
N LEU A 68 -13.86 -12.67 34.20
CA LEU A 68 -14.90 -11.64 34.10
C LEU A 68 -16.24 -12.15 33.59
N PHE A 69 -16.27 -13.17 32.73
CA PHE A 69 -17.49 -13.55 32.01
C PHE A 69 -17.91 -15.00 32.28
N ARG A 70 -19.15 -15.17 32.74
CA ARG A 70 -19.79 -16.47 32.96
C ARG A 70 -20.87 -16.74 31.91
N GLY A 71 -21.03 -18.01 31.54
CA GLY A 71 -22.12 -18.47 30.66
C GLY A 71 -22.06 -17.93 29.23
N SER A 72 -23.21 -17.61 28.66
CA SER A 72 -23.38 -17.23 27.24
C SER A 72 -22.69 -15.92 26.86
N SER A 73 -22.55 -14.98 27.79
CA SER A 73 -21.87 -13.69 27.54
C SER A 73 -20.40 -13.87 27.18
N ARG A 74 -19.78 -14.97 27.66
CA ARG A 74 -18.38 -15.32 27.35
C ARG A 74 -18.16 -15.56 25.87
N LEU A 75 -19.09 -16.26 25.21
CA LEU A 75 -19.05 -16.53 23.79
C LEU A 75 -19.15 -15.24 22.96
N GLN A 76 -20.05 -14.34 23.34
CA GLN A 76 -20.25 -13.09 22.62
C GLN A 76 -19.01 -12.18 22.69
N VAL A 77 -18.44 -11.99 23.87
CA VAL A 77 -17.22 -11.18 24.06
C VAL A 77 -16.04 -11.77 23.29
N LEU A 78 -15.85 -13.09 23.39
CA LEU A 78 -14.77 -13.77 22.68
C LEU A 78 -14.92 -13.66 21.16
N GLY A 79 -16.16 -13.71 20.66
CA GLY A 79 -16.47 -13.46 19.25
C GLY A 79 -16.06 -12.06 18.81
N TRP A 80 -16.42 -11.02 19.57
CA TRP A 80 -16.02 -9.64 19.29
C TRP A 80 -14.50 -9.45 19.26
N ILE A 81 -13.79 -10.06 20.22
CA ILE A 81 -12.32 -10.04 20.25
C ILE A 81 -11.74 -10.72 19.01
N CYS A 82 -12.27 -11.90 18.64
CA CYS A 82 -11.83 -12.63 17.44
C CYS A 82 -12.03 -11.81 16.16
N VAL A 83 -13.19 -11.14 16.03
CA VAL A 83 -13.48 -10.27 14.89
C VAL A 83 -12.55 -9.05 14.87
N ALA A 84 -12.32 -8.38 15.99
CA ALA A 84 -11.41 -7.25 16.06
C ALA A 84 -9.99 -7.63 15.62
N PHE A 85 -9.46 -8.76 16.11
CA PHE A 85 -8.16 -9.26 15.67
C PHE A 85 -8.14 -9.64 14.18
N ALA A 86 -9.21 -10.26 13.66
CA ALA A 86 -9.31 -10.58 12.24
C ALA A 86 -9.30 -9.31 11.37
N VAL A 87 -9.97 -8.24 11.80
CA VAL A 87 -9.95 -6.94 11.13
C VAL A 87 -8.54 -6.36 11.10
N CYS A 88 -7.80 -6.41 12.21
CA CYS A 88 -6.42 -5.92 12.29
C CYS A 88 -5.48 -6.61 11.29
N VAL A 89 -5.68 -7.90 10.99
CA VAL A 89 -4.85 -8.64 10.03
C VAL A 89 -5.00 -8.08 8.60
N PHE A 90 -6.16 -7.49 8.25
CA PHE A 90 -6.35 -6.85 6.96
C PHE A 90 -5.52 -5.57 6.75
N ALA A 91 -4.87 -5.04 7.79
CA ALA A 91 -3.93 -3.93 7.64
C ALA A 91 -2.76 -4.27 6.70
N ALA A 92 -2.27 -5.52 6.71
CA ALA A 92 -1.18 -5.96 5.84
C ALA A 92 -1.55 -5.91 4.34
N PRO A 93 -2.63 -6.55 3.86
CA PRO A 93 -3.02 -6.45 2.45
C PRO A 93 -3.42 -5.03 2.03
N LEU A 94 -4.09 -4.26 2.91
CA LEU A 94 -4.40 -2.85 2.62
C LEU A 94 -3.14 -2.01 2.41
N SER A 95 -2.11 -2.22 3.24
CA SER A 95 -0.81 -1.56 3.08
C SER A 95 -0.16 -1.91 1.73
N SER A 96 -0.20 -3.19 1.34
CA SER A 96 0.30 -3.64 0.03
C SER A 96 -0.47 -3.03 -1.14
N MET A 97 -1.81 -2.94 -1.04
CA MET A 97 -2.65 -2.33 -2.08
C MET A 97 -2.41 -0.83 -2.19
N LEU A 98 -2.24 -0.13 -1.07
CA LEU A 98 -1.92 1.29 -1.06
C LEU A 98 -0.56 1.55 -1.71
N LEU A 99 0.45 0.72 -1.38
CA LEU A 99 1.76 0.79 -2.00
C LEU A 99 1.68 0.54 -3.51
N LEU A 100 0.95 -0.50 -3.93
CA LEU A 100 0.72 -0.80 -5.35
C LEU A 100 0.00 0.33 -6.08
N TYR A 101 -1.04 0.89 -5.47
CA TYR A 101 -1.77 2.04 -6.03
C TYR A 101 -0.84 3.25 -6.18
N PHE A 102 0.01 3.54 -5.18
CA PHE A 102 0.98 4.62 -5.26
C PHE A 102 2.02 4.37 -6.38
N ILE A 103 2.53 3.14 -6.50
CA ILE A 103 3.43 2.75 -7.58
C ILE A 103 2.74 2.88 -8.95
N TYR A 104 1.48 2.44 -9.07
CA TYR A 104 0.73 2.49 -10.32
C TYR A 104 0.42 3.94 -10.72
N ARG A 105 -0.03 4.77 -9.76
CA ARG A 105 -0.26 6.20 -9.95
C ARG A 105 1.02 6.95 -10.30
N GLY A 106 2.14 6.63 -9.66
CA GLY A 106 3.45 7.18 -10.02
C GLY A 106 3.87 6.82 -11.45
N LYS A 107 3.56 5.60 -11.92
CA LYS A 107 3.78 5.21 -13.32
C LYS A 107 2.84 5.93 -14.29
N GLU A 108 1.61 6.22 -13.90
CA GLU A 108 0.64 6.97 -14.71
C GLU A 108 1.09 8.41 -14.96
N GLU A 109 1.55 9.10 -13.90
CA GLU A 109 2.10 10.46 -14.00
C GLU A 109 3.37 10.51 -14.87
N VAL A 110 4.31 9.57 -14.69
CA VAL A 110 5.52 9.45 -15.54
C VAL A 110 5.15 9.13 -17.00
N HIS A 111 4.11 8.34 -17.23
CA HIS A 111 3.68 8.01 -18.59
C HIS A 111 2.98 9.19 -19.26
N LYS A 112 2.29 10.03 -18.49
CA LYS A 112 1.68 11.29 -18.94
C LYS A 112 2.74 12.34 -19.27
N ASP A 113 3.78 12.47 -18.45
CA ASP A 113 4.92 13.36 -18.69
C ASP A 113 5.70 12.96 -19.95
N ARG A 114 5.99 11.66 -20.14
CA ARG A 114 6.56 11.15 -21.40
C ARG A 114 5.64 11.31 -22.62
N ARG A 115 4.34 11.46 -22.43
CA ARG A 115 3.41 11.78 -23.53
C ARG A 115 3.37 13.28 -23.81
N ALA A 116 3.49 14.11 -22.78
CA ALA A 116 3.58 15.56 -22.91
C ALA A 116 4.88 16.00 -23.60
N ASP A 117 6.02 15.37 -23.28
CA ASP A 117 7.31 15.62 -23.94
C ASP A 117 7.34 15.19 -25.42
N LYS A 118 6.43 14.27 -25.83
CA LYS A 118 6.23 13.91 -27.25
C LYS A 118 5.30 14.87 -28.00
N VAL A 119 4.54 15.70 -27.29
CA VAL A 119 3.82 16.83 -27.89
C VAL A 119 4.74 18.03 -27.75
N GLY A 120 5.77 18.07 -28.61
CA GLY A 120 6.62 19.25 -28.75
C GLY A 120 5.78 20.49 -29.05
N PRO A 121 6.27 21.70 -28.73
CA PRO A 121 5.49 22.91 -28.79
C PRO A 121 4.87 23.04 -30.18
N GLU A 122 3.55 23.20 -30.21
CA GLU A 122 2.84 23.68 -31.39
C GLU A 122 3.47 25.04 -31.72
N VAL A 123 4.40 25.03 -32.68
CA VAL A 123 5.02 26.26 -33.18
C VAL A 123 3.87 27.06 -33.75
N ASP A 124 3.47 28.11 -33.05
CA ASP A 124 2.44 29.02 -33.51
C ASP A 124 3.04 29.78 -34.70
N ILE A 125 2.83 29.23 -35.91
CA ILE A 125 3.38 29.73 -37.17
C ILE A 125 3.03 31.22 -37.36
N ASN A 126 1.92 31.68 -36.76
CA ASN A 126 1.50 33.08 -36.81
C ASN A 126 2.50 34.02 -36.12
N MET A 127 3.19 33.59 -35.07
CA MET A 127 4.20 34.41 -34.38
C MET A 127 5.47 34.58 -35.24
N ILE A 128 5.86 33.56 -35.99
CA ILE A 128 7.02 33.61 -36.91
C ILE A 128 6.69 34.44 -38.18
N VAL A 129 5.45 34.37 -38.66
CA VAL A 129 5.01 35.14 -39.83
C VAL A 129 4.95 36.64 -39.52
N GLU A 130 4.54 37.05 -38.31
CA GLU A 130 4.56 38.46 -37.91
C GLU A 130 5.98 39.03 -37.81
N GLU A 131 6.93 38.28 -37.25
CA GLU A 131 8.35 38.69 -37.19
C GLU A 131 8.97 38.83 -38.59
N CYS A 132 8.71 37.89 -39.51
CA CYS A 132 9.19 37.97 -40.90
C CYS A 132 8.53 39.09 -41.73
N PHE A 133 7.28 39.45 -41.46
CA PHE A 133 6.61 40.55 -42.17
C PHE A 133 7.05 41.94 -41.70
N SER A 134 7.44 42.06 -40.43
CA SER A 134 7.94 43.33 -39.89
C SER A 134 9.32 43.71 -40.46
N ASP A 135 10.19 42.72 -40.70
CA ASP A 135 11.54 42.93 -41.25
C ASP A 135 11.52 43.47 -42.70
N LYS A 136 10.58 43.00 -43.54
CA LYS A 136 10.42 43.52 -44.91
C LYS A 136 10.02 45.00 -44.97
N LYS A 137 9.27 45.49 -43.98
CA LYS A 137 8.82 46.90 -43.96
C LYS A 137 9.97 47.84 -43.61
N GLN A 138 10.95 47.37 -42.83
CA GLN A 138 12.12 48.13 -42.43
C GLN A 138 13.22 48.13 -43.50
N GLY A 139 13.31 47.06 -44.30
CA GLY A 139 14.22 46.99 -45.46
C GLY A 139 13.86 47.92 -46.62
N HIS A 140 12.57 48.15 -46.88
CA HIS A 140 12.13 48.97 -48.03
C HIS A 140 12.35 50.49 -47.82
N ASN A 141 12.11 50.99 -46.60
CA ASN A 141 12.35 52.40 -46.26
C ASN A 141 13.85 52.77 -46.21
N SER A 142 14.75 51.78 -46.09
CA SER A 142 16.20 52.02 -46.07
C SER A 142 16.82 52.07 -47.47
N SER A 143 16.19 51.43 -48.46
CA SER A 143 16.66 51.48 -49.86
C SER A 143 16.23 52.72 -50.63
N GLU A 144 15.13 53.39 -50.25
CA GLU A 144 14.74 54.66 -50.87
C GLU A 144 15.63 55.83 -50.42
N LEU A 145 16.07 55.85 -49.15
CA LEU A 145 16.97 56.90 -48.65
C LEU A 145 18.39 56.85 -49.26
N ARG A 146 18.83 55.70 -49.79
CA ARG A 146 20.16 55.58 -50.42
C ARG A 146 20.20 56.03 -51.89
N ALA A 147 19.05 56.24 -52.54
CA ALA A 147 19.00 56.66 -53.94
C ALA A 147 19.02 58.19 -54.12
N GLU A 148 18.61 58.97 -53.12
CA GLU A 148 18.61 60.44 -53.16
C GLU A 148 19.93 61.11 -52.73
N GLN A 149 20.98 60.32 -52.40
CA GLN A 149 22.26 60.85 -51.94
C GLN A 149 23.42 60.69 -52.96
N ILE A 150 23.12 60.34 -54.23
CA ILE A 150 24.12 60.10 -55.29
C ILE A 150 23.88 60.98 -56.55
N VAL A 151 23.20 62.13 -56.44
CA VAL A 151 23.20 63.16 -57.52
C VAL A 151 23.61 64.52 -56.96
#